data_AF-A0A9Q0JA61-F1
#
_entry.id   AF-A0A9Q0JA61-F1
#
_cell.length_a   1.000
_cell.length_b   1.000
_cell.length_c   1.000
_cell.angle_alpha   90.00
_cell.angle_beta   90.00
_cell.angle_gamma   90.00
#
_symmetry.space_group_name_H-M   'P 1'
#
loop_
_entity.id
_entity.type
_entity.pdbx_description
1 polymer ?
#
loop_
_entity_poly.entity_id
_entity_poly.type
_entity_poly.pdbx_seq_one_letter_code
_entity_poly.pdbx_strand_id
1 'polypeptide(L)'
;MILVVTCQHDEDADIDKFHKYYLPRAPQSLKDIVEKCQGRVLLFNNKTNDPERMKSQQKDVVYTVNREVLLHNNGRPYTNEYFKIAQEEEKKRKEAEKKLREGNIDLAIYNETKRKLETQRQEVMKGIRNLK
;
A
#
# COMPACT_ATOMS: atom_id res chain seq x y z
N MET A 1 -9.32 -1.68 -1.44
CA MET A 1 -8.54 -2.93 -1.28
C MET A 1 -8.72 -3.74 -2.55
N ILE A 2 -7.67 -4.37 -3.06
CA ILE A 2 -7.72 -5.25 -4.24
C ILE A 2 -7.19 -6.62 -3.79
N LEU A 3 -7.85 -7.70 -4.20
CA LEU A 3 -7.33 -9.05 -4.02
C LEU A 3 -6.54 -9.45 -5.27
N VAL A 4 -5.26 -9.78 -5.12
CA VAL A 4 -4.45 -10.34 -6.21
C VAL A 4 -4.27 -11.84 -5.96
N VAL A 5 -4.73 -12.66 -6.89
CA VAL A 5 -4.64 -14.12 -6.82
C VAL A 5 -3.58 -14.59 -7.80
N THR A 6 -2.67 -15.44 -7.35
CA THR A 6 -1.64 -16.00 -8.22
C THR A 6 -2.03 -17.39 -8.71
N CYS A 7 -2.04 -17.59 -10.02
CA CYS A 7 -2.45 -18.84 -10.65
C CYS A 7 -1.20 -19.67 -10.96
N GLN A 8 -0.75 -20.51 -10.02
CA GLN A 8 0.48 -21.29 -10.18
C GLN A 8 0.36 -22.48 -11.15
N HIS A 9 -0.86 -22.94 -11.44
CA HIS A 9 -1.13 -24.19 -12.16
C HIS A 9 -2.08 -24.05 -13.36
N ASP A 10 -2.51 -22.84 -13.69
CA ASP A 10 -3.44 -22.58 -14.79
C ASP A 10 -2.98 -21.37 -15.59
N GLU A 11 -2.29 -21.66 -16.69
CA GLU A 11 -1.77 -20.64 -17.60
C GLU A 11 -2.88 -19.93 -18.38
N ASP A 12 -4.07 -20.50 -18.47
CA ASP A 12 -5.24 -19.90 -19.11
C ASP A 12 -6.23 -19.36 -18.08
N ALA A 13 -5.79 -19.15 -16.83
CA ALA A 13 -6.63 -18.54 -15.82
C ALA A 13 -6.89 -17.07 -16.18
N ASP A 14 -8.17 -16.76 -16.37
CA ASP A 14 -8.69 -15.41 -16.50
C ASP A 14 -9.74 -15.12 -15.41
N ILE A 15 -10.12 -13.85 -15.32
CA ILE A 15 -11.04 -13.38 -14.30
C ILE A 15 -12.44 -14.03 -14.44
N ASP A 16 -12.87 -14.33 -15.66
CA ASP A 16 -14.16 -14.95 -15.94
C ASP A 16 -14.19 -16.40 -15.44
N LYS A 17 -13.13 -17.16 -15.69
CA LYS A 17 -12.92 -18.51 -15.19
C LYS A 17 -12.85 -18.52 -13.66
N PHE A 18 -12.22 -17.50 -13.06
CA PHE A 18 -12.23 -17.33 -11.60
C PHE A 18 -13.63 -17.15 -11.05
N HIS A 19 -14.42 -16.23 -11.58
CA HIS A 19 -15.78 -16.00 -11.08
C HIS A 19 -16.72 -17.18 -11.36
N LYS A 20 -16.58 -17.85 -12.51
CA LYS A 20 -17.47 -18.94 -12.92
C LYS A 20 -17.14 -20.28 -12.26
N TYR A 21 -15.87 -20.58 -12.05
CA TYR A 21 -15.44 -21.92 -11.62
C TYR A 21 -14.72 -21.96 -10.27
N TYR A 22 -13.83 -21.00 -9.99
CA TYR A 22 -13.02 -21.03 -8.76
C TYR A 22 -13.74 -20.44 -7.55
N LEU A 23 -14.28 -19.22 -7.68
CA LEU A 23 -14.94 -18.52 -6.57
C LEU A 23 -16.15 -19.26 -5.98
N PRO A 24 -17.04 -19.91 -6.77
CA PRO A 24 -18.19 -20.62 -6.21
C PRO A 24 -17.79 -21.82 -5.33
N ARG A 25 -16.65 -22.45 -5.66
CA ARG A 25 -16.07 -23.60 -4.94
C ARG A 25 -15.14 -23.19 -3.80
N ALA A 26 -14.83 -21.91 -3.67
CA ALA A 26 -13.93 -21.40 -2.65
C ALA A 26 -14.53 -21.53 -1.23
N PRO A 27 -13.67 -21.61 -0.19
CA PRO A 27 -14.10 -21.47 1.19
C PRO A 27 -14.85 -20.16 1.44
N GLN A 28 -15.78 -20.16 2.39
CA GLN A 28 -16.57 -18.97 2.71
C GLN A 28 -15.68 -17.77 3.09
N SER A 29 -14.59 -18.01 3.82
CA SER A 29 -13.64 -16.96 4.19
C SER A 29 -13.03 -16.22 2.98
N LEU A 30 -12.78 -16.92 1.86
CA LEU A 30 -12.30 -16.26 0.64
C LEU A 30 -13.41 -15.45 -0.03
N LYS A 31 -14.64 -15.98 -0.04
CA LYS A 31 -15.80 -15.26 -0.57
C LYS A 31 -16.04 -13.96 0.21
N ASP A 32 -15.95 -14.01 1.54
CA ASP A 32 -16.08 -12.84 2.41
C ASP A 32 -14.98 -11.80 2.15
N ILE A 33 -13.75 -12.24 1.85
CA ILE A 33 -12.64 -11.33 1.47
C ILE A 33 -12.93 -10.68 0.12
N VAL A 34 -13.40 -11.44 -0.87
CA VAL A 34 -13.77 -10.91 -2.19
C VAL A 34 -14.89 -9.86 -2.05
N GLU A 35 -15.88 -10.12 -1.20
CA GLU A 35 -16.95 -9.17 -0.88
C GLU A 35 -16.40 -7.91 -0.20
N LYS A 36 -15.51 -8.04 0.79
CA LYS A 36 -14.81 -6.88 1.41
C LYS A 36 -13.94 -6.11 0.41
N CYS A 37 -13.43 -6.79 -0.61
CA CYS A 37 -12.77 -6.16 -1.75
C CYS A 37 -13.74 -5.52 -2.75
N GLN A 38 -15.06 -5.64 -2.56
CA GLN A 38 -16.10 -5.19 -3.48
C GLN A 38 -15.95 -5.83 -4.87
N GLY A 39 -15.57 -7.11 -4.90
CA GLY A 39 -15.35 -7.83 -6.16
C GLY A 39 -14.07 -7.44 -6.91
N ARG A 40 -13.25 -6.51 -6.40
CA ARG A 40 -11.97 -6.13 -7.02
C ARG A 40 -10.95 -7.26 -6.86
N VAL A 41 -10.90 -8.14 -7.87
CA VAL A 41 -9.99 -9.28 -7.94
C VAL A 41 -9.15 -9.17 -9.22
N LEU A 42 -7.86 -9.43 -9.10
CA LEU A 42 -6.93 -9.54 -10.22
C LEU A 42 -6.25 -10.90 -10.19
N LEU A 43 -6.08 -11.52 -11.35
CA LEU A 43 -5.24 -12.71 -11.50
C LEU A 43 -3.84 -12.29 -11.96
N PHE A 44 -2.81 -12.89 -11.37
CA PHE A 44 -1.42 -12.56 -11.67
C PHE A 44 -0.55 -13.81 -11.77
N ASN A 45 -0.01 -14.07 -12.95
CA ASN A 45 0.94 -15.14 -13.22
C ASN A 45 2.38 -14.62 -13.06
N ASN A 46 2.99 -14.91 -11.90
CA ASN A 46 4.37 -14.55 -11.59
C ASN A 46 5.43 -15.32 -12.41
N LYS A 47 5.02 -16.33 -13.18
CA LYS A 47 5.92 -17.20 -13.96
C LYS A 47 5.88 -16.93 -15.45
N THR A 48 5.08 -15.96 -15.91
CA THR A 48 5.02 -15.64 -17.34
C THR A 48 6.38 -15.12 -17.81
N ASN A 49 6.89 -15.70 -18.90
CA ASN A 49 8.05 -15.17 -19.63
C ASN A 49 7.64 -14.41 -20.90
N ASP A 50 6.36 -14.43 -21.25
CA ASP A 50 5.80 -13.65 -22.35
C ASP A 50 5.79 -12.15 -21.97
N PRO A 51 6.54 -11.29 -22.69
CA PRO A 51 6.59 -9.86 -22.43
C PRO A 51 5.25 -9.14 -22.56
N GLU A 52 4.40 -9.53 -23.51
CA GLU A 52 3.11 -8.88 -23.73
C GLU A 52 2.13 -9.23 -22.62
N ARG A 53 2.11 -10.50 -22.21
CA ARG A 53 1.34 -10.94 -21.03
C ARG A 53 1.82 -10.28 -19.74
N MET A 54 3.13 -10.12 -19.56
CA MET A 54 3.69 -9.38 -18.43
C MET A 54 3.22 -7.92 -18.42
N LYS A 55 3.30 -7.24 -19.56
CA LYS A 55 2.87 -5.86 -19.74
C LYS A 55 1.36 -5.69 -19.52
N SER A 56 0.53 -6.63 -20.00
CA SER A 56 -0.92 -6.60 -19.79
C SER A 56 -1.26 -6.67 -18.31
N GLN A 57 -0.71 -7.65 -17.58
CA GLN A 57 -0.99 -7.81 -16.15
C GLN A 57 -0.56 -6.58 -15.32
N GLN A 58 0.56 -5.94 -15.68
CA GLN A 58 0.97 -4.68 -15.06
C GLN A 58 -0.02 -3.55 -15.33
N LYS A 59 -0.51 -3.43 -16.57
CA LYS A 59 -1.54 -2.45 -16.93
C LYS A 59 -2.83 -2.69 -16.16
N ASP A 60 -3.26 -3.94 -16.01
CA ASP A 60 -4.51 -4.27 -15.29
C ASP A 60 -4.42 -3.88 -13.81
N VAL A 61 -3.26 -4.10 -13.17
CA VAL A 61 -3.00 -3.64 -11.80
C VAL A 61 -3.11 -2.12 -11.70
N VAL A 62 -2.39 -1.40 -12.55
CA VAL A 62 -2.38 0.09 -12.51
C VAL A 62 -3.76 0.66 -12.83
N TYR A 63 -4.44 0.10 -13.83
CA TYR A 63 -5.79 0.50 -14.21
C TYR A 63 -6.77 0.30 -13.06
N THR A 64 -6.76 -0.87 -12.42
CA THR A 64 -7.65 -1.18 -11.29
C THR A 64 -7.39 -0.27 -10.10
N VAL A 65 -6.12 0.02 -9.78
CA VAL A 65 -5.79 0.98 -8.72
C VAL A 65 -6.35 2.36 -9.05
N ASN A 66 -6.11 2.85 -10.27
CA ASN A 66 -6.51 4.20 -10.66
C ASN A 66 -8.03 4.36 -10.78
N ARG A 67 -8.72 3.37 -11.35
CA ARG A 67 -10.15 3.45 -11.67
C ARG A 67 -11.03 2.94 -10.54
N GLU A 68 -10.65 1.83 -9.91
CA GLU A 68 -11.53 1.16 -8.94
C GLU A 68 -11.16 1.48 -7.49
N VAL A 69 -9.96 1.96 -7.21
CA VAL A 69 -9.57 2.34 -5.84
C VAL A 69 -9.53 3.85 -5.67
N LEU A 70 -8.77 4.57 -6.50
CA LEU A 70 -8.60 6.00 -6.32
C LEU A 70 -9.91 6.77 -6.55
N LEU A 71 -10.66 6.50 -7.63
CA LEU A 71 -11.93 7.20 -7.87
C LEU A 71 -12.93 6.99 -6.73
N HIS A 72 -13.08 5.75 -6.26
CA HIS A 72 -13.96 5.43 -5.12
C HIS A 72 -13.53 6.12 -3.82
N ASN A 73 -12.22 6.36 -3.65
CA ASN A 73 -11.69 7.07 -2.49
C ASN A 73 -11.60 8.60 -2.69
N ASN A 74 -12.26 9.18 -3.71
CA ASN A 74 -12.14 10.59 -4.10
C ASN A 74 -10.68 11.04 -4.33
N GLY A 75 -9.86 10.18 -4.93
CA GLY A 75 -8.43 10.40 -5.15
C GLY A 75 -7.59 10.36 -3.87
N ARG A 76 -8.17 10.05 -2.70
CA ARG A 76 -7.44 10.06 -1.43
C ARG A 76 -6.82 8.69 -1.16
N PRO A 77 -5.51 8.62 -0.84
CA PRO A 77 -4.91 7.38 -0.37
C PRO A 77 -5.49 7.00 1.00
N TYR A 78 -5.34 5.73 1.36
CA TYR A 78 -5.61 5.30 2.72
C TYR A 78 -4.75 6.10 3.70
N THR A 79 -5.36 6.54 4.80
CA THR A 79 -4.68 7.26 5.88
C THR A 79 -5.28 6.87 7.22
N ASN A 80 -4.50 7.05 8.26
CA ASN A 80 -4.91 6.91 9.66
C ASN A 80 -4.06 7.86 10.52
N GLU A 81 -4.25 7.86 11.83
CA GLU A 81 -3.49 8.72 12.75
C GLU A 81 -1.97 8.53 12.60
N TYR A 82 -1.50 7.29 12.40
CA TYR A 82 -0.08 6.98 12.26
C TYR A 82 0.52 7.54 10.97
N PHE A 83 -0.22 7.49 9.85
CA PHE A 83 0.21 8.15 8.61
C PHE A 83 0.34 9.66 8.80
N LYS A 84 -0.56 10.30 9.55
CA LYS A 84 -0.49 11.73 9.84
C LYS A 84 0.74 12.06 10.69
N ILE A 85 0.98 11.29 11.75
CA ILE A 85 2.16 11.45 12.61
C ILE A 85 3.45 11.33 11.78
N ALA A 86 3.57 10.30 10.95
CA ALA A 86 4.74 10.10 10.09
C ALA A 86 4.94 11.27 9.10
N GLN A 87 3.86 11.81 8.53
CA GLN A 87 3.92 12.97 7.64
C GLN A 87 4.36 14.25 8.37
N GLU A 88 3.89 14.47 9.59
CA GLU A 88 4.30 15.60 10.41
C GLU A 88 5.77 15.50 10.85
N GLU A 89 6.23 14.31 11.23
CA GLU A 89 7.65 14.05 11.54
C GLU A 89 8.54 14.33 10.32
N GLU A 90 8.16 13.84 9.15
CA GLU A 90 8.86 14.08 7.89
C GLU A 90 8.95 15.58 7.58
N LYS A 91 7.85 16.32 7.78
CA LYS A 91 7.80 17.77 7.59
C LYS A 91 8.75 18.48 8.54
N LYS A 92 8.72 18.16 9.84
CA LYS A 92 9.62 18.73 10.85
C LYS A 92 11.09 18.44 10.53
N ARG A 93 11.40 17.22 10.05
CA ARG A 93 12.77 16.85 9.65
C ARG A 93 13.24 17.70 8.47
N LYS A 94 12.45 17.81 7.40
CA LYS A 94 12.76 18.63 6.23
C LYS A 94 12.92 20.11 6.58
N GLU A 95 12.10 20.63 7.49
CA GLU A 95 12.22 22.00 7.98
C GLU A 95 13.52 22.22 8.75
N ALA A 96 13.92 21.29 9.62
CA ALA A 96 15.18 21.35 10.34
C ALA A 96 16.40 21.27 9.40
N GLU A 97 16.37 20.34 8.43
CA GLU A 97 17.41 20.22 7.38
C GLU A 97 17.52 21.52 6.56
N LYS A 98 16.39 22.11 6.19
CA LYS A 98 16.34 23.39 5.47
C LYS A 98 16.95 24.52 6.30
N LYS A 99 16.57 24.65 7.58
CA LYS A 99 17.12 25.67 8.48
C LYS A 99 18.62 25.53 8.68
N LEU A 100 19.14 24.30 8.79
CA LEU A 100 20.59 24.06 8.88
C LEU A 100 21.30 24.50 7.60
N ARG A 101 20.76 24.15 6.43
CA ARG A 101 21.32 24.53 5.13
C ARG A 101 21.34 26.05 4.93
N GLU A 102 20.33 26.74 5.43
CA GLU A 102 20.22 28.20 5.37
C GLU A 102 21.07 28.92 6.44
N GLY A 103 21.74 28.19 7.33
CA GLY A 103 22.51 28.76 8.43
C GLY A 103 21.66 29.36 9.55
N ASN A 104 20.35 29.11 9.55
CA ASN A 104 19.41 29.61 10.55
C ASN A 104 19.51 28.85 11.89
N ILE A 105 20.11 27.67 11.90
CA ILE A 105 20.42 26.87 13.08
C ILE A 105 21.80 26.25 12.92
N ASP A 106 22.48 25.98 14.04
CA ASP A 106 23.74 25.24 14.04
C ASP A 106 23.53 23.71 14.04
N LEU A 107 24.63 22.98 13.87
CA LEU A 107 24.62 21.52 13.82
C LEU A 107 24.20 20.88 15.16
N ALA A 108 24.43 21.56 16.30
CA ALA A 108 24.06 21.05 17.61
C ALA A 108 22.54 21.06 17.78
N ILE A 109 21.88 22.17 17.45
CA ILE A 109 20.42 22.33 17.46
C ILE A 109 19.77 21.34 16.49
N TYR A 110 20.35 21.17 15.30
CA TYR A 110 19.87 20.18 14.33
C TYR A 110 19.92 18.75 14.89
N ASN A 111 21.07 18.34 15.44
CA ASN A 111 21.25 17.00 15.98
C ASN A 111 20.33 16.74 17.19
N GLU A 112 20.10 17.73 18.04
CA GLU A 112 19.14 17.61 19.14
C GLU A 112 17.70 17.46 18.63
N THR A 113 17.31 18.27 17.64
CA THR A 113 15.98 18.18 17.01
C THR A 113 15.77 16.81 16.38
N LYS A 114 16.78 16.29 15.68
CA LYS A 114 16.76 14.95 15.08
C LYS A 114 16.57 13.85 16.12
N ARG A 115 17.31 13.90 17.24
CA ARG A 115 17.16 12.95 18.36
C ARG A 115 15.76 12.99 18.99
N LYS A 116 15.18 14.18 19.16
CA LYS A 116 13.81 14.34 19.69
C LYS A 116 12.79 13.70 18.75
N LEU A 117 12.88 13.93 17.44
CA LEU A 117 12.01 13.31 16.44
C LEU A 117 12.16 11.78 16.41
N GLU A 118 13.39 11.26 16.49
CA GLU A 118 13.63 9.81 16.56
C GLU A 118 13.02 9.17 17.82
N THR A 119 13.08 9.87 18.96
CA THR A 119 12.49 9.41 20.22
C THR A 119 10.96 9.36 20.12
N GLN A 120 10.33 10.42 19.62
CA GLN A 120 8.88 10.46 19.38
C GLN A 120 8.41 9.31 18.47
N ARG A 121 9.13 9.08 17.37
CA ARG A 121 8.84 7.98 16.45
C ARG A 121 8.89 6.62 17.15
N GLN A 122 9.87 6.41 18.03
CA GLN A 122 9.97 5.15 18.79
C GLN A 122 8.78 4.95 19.73
N GLU A 123 8.31 6.00 20.39
CA GLU A 123 7.14 5.95 21.27
C GLU A 123 5.86 5.60 20.51
N VAL A 124 5.64 6.27 19.36
CA VAL A 124 4.51 5.97 18.47
C VAL A 124 4.55 4.51 17.99
N MET A 125 5.72 4.03 17.57
CA MET A 125 5.90 2.63 17.15
C MET A 125 5.75 1.61 18.28
N LYS A 126 5.99 1.99 19.54
CA LYS A 126 5.70 1.14 20.70
C LYS A 126 4.19 1.05 20.94
N GLY A 127 3.46 2.17 20.84
CA GLY A 127 1.99 2.18 20.91
C GLY A 127 1.35 1.25 19.88
N ILE A 128 1.85 1.25 18.64
CA ILE A 128 1.38 0.35 17.56
C ILE A 128 1.53 -1.13 17.93
N ARG A 129 2.66 -1.51 18.56
CA ARG A 129 2.91 -2.92 18.93
C ARG A 129 1.97 -3.43 20.02
N ASN A 130 1.44 -2.54 20.84
CA ASN A 130 0.60 -2.88 22.00
C ASN A 130 -0.91 -2.91 21.68
N LEU A 131 -1.31 -2.63 20.43
CA LEU A 131 -2.71 -2.64 19.97
C LEU A 131 -3.15 -3.99 19.39
N LYS A 132 -2.43 -5.08 19.71
CA LYS A 132 -2.77 -6.44 19.28
C LYS A 132 -3.48 -7.21 20.37
#